data_AF-Q4LBU3-F1
#
_entry.id   AF-Q4LBU3-F1
#
_cell.length_a   1.000
_cell.length_b   1.000
_cell.length_c   1.000
_cell.angle_alpha   90.00
_cell.angle_beta   90.00
_cell.angle_gamma   90.00
#
_symmetry.space_group_name_H-M   'P 1'
#
loop_
_entity.id
_entity.type
_entity.pdbx_description
1 polymer ?
#
loop_
_entity_poly.entity_id
_entity_poly.type
_entity_poly.pdbx_seq_one_letter_code
_entity_poly.pdbx_strand_id
1 'polypeptide(L)' 'MCLKAYNGHGKSFKLDTIDDTLTTEKLAPKKTLKGIAVFSSNDESVYDASMVKLSDDCDSHDNK' A
#
# COMPACT_ATOMS: atom_id res chain seq x y z
N MET A 1 -10.29 -0.04 1.91
CA MET A 1 -9.33 0.56 0.95
C MET A 1 -7.96 0.68 1.62
N CYS A 2 -6.90 0.32 0.91
CA CYS A 2 -5.51 0.34 1.37
C CYS A 2 -4.56 0.59 0.20
N LEU A 3 -3.30 0.92 0.49
CA LEU A 3 -2.24 0.99 -0.51
C LEU A 3 -1.71 -0.43 -0.80
N LYS A 4 -1.61 -0.78 -2.08
CA LYS A 4 -1.00 -2.03 -2.55
C LYS A 4 0.01 -1.71 -3.65
N ALA A 5 1.19 -2.30 -3.56
CA ALA A 5 2.24 -2.16 -4.58
C ALA A 5 2.18 -3.33 -5.57
N TYR A 6 2.54 -3.07 -6.82
CA TYR A 6 2.52 -4.05 -7.91
C TYR A 6 3.78 -3.94 -8.77
N ASN A 7 4.24 -5.08 -9.29
CA ASN A 7 5.26 -5.12 -10.35
C ASN A 7 4.63 -5.19 -11.75
N GLY A 8 5.46 -5.15 -12.79
CA GLY A 8 5.03 -5.21 -14.20
C GLY A 8 4.34 -6.51 -14.61
N HIS A 9 4.42 -7.57 -13.78
CA HIS A 9 3.77 -8.85 -13.98
C HIS A 9 2.43 -8.98 -13.23
N GLY A 10 2.03 -7.95 -12.49
CA GLY A 10 0.80 -7.96 -11.70
C GLY A 10 0.91 -8.65 -10.34
N LYS A 11 2.10 -9.09 -9.91
CA LYS A 11 2.34 -9.56 -8.53
C LYS A 11 2.13 -8.39 -7.58
N SER A 12 1.37 -8.60 -6.52
CA SER A 12 1.13 -7.60 -5.47
C SER A 12 2.02 -7.81 -4.25
N PHE A 13 2.35 -6.72 -3.56
CA PHE A 13 3.15 -6.74 -2.35
C PHE A 13 2.38 -6.15 -1.18
N LYS A 14 2.55 -6.76 0.00
CA LYS A 14 1.87 -6.37 1.23
C LYS A 14 2.48 -5.09 1.78
N LEU A 15 1.62 -4.24 2.36
CA LEU A 15 2.02 -3.06 3.10
C LEU A 15 2.56 -3.48 4.48
N ASP A 16 3.77 -3.05 4.81
CA ASP A 16 4.47 -3.37 6.06
C ASP A 16 4.25 -2.28 7.11
N THR A 17 4.64 -1.05 6.75
CA THR A 17 4.45 0.15 7.57
C THR A 17 4.02 1.33 6.71
N ILE A 18 3.28 2.25 7.30
CA ILE A 18 2.77 3.44 6.63
C ILE A 18 2.78 4.63 7.59
N ASP A 19 3.12 5.81 7.10
CA ASP A 19 2.99 7.04 7.87
C ASP A 19 1.52 7.32 8.21
N ASP A 20 1.24 7.71 9.46
CA ASP A 20 -0.11 8.03 9.95
C ASP A 20 -0.82 9.11 9.11
N THR A 21 -0.06 9.98 8.45
CA THR A 21 -0.61 11.01 7.55
C THR A 21 -1.36 10.42 6.35
N LEU A 22 -1.10 9.17 5.98
CA LEU A 22 -1.74 8.45 4.88
C LEU A 22 -2.91 7.55 5.34
N THR A 23 -3.13 7.40 6.65
CA THR A 23 -4.18 6.52 7.21
C THR A 23 -5.50 7.25 7.49
N THR A 24 -5.62 8.51 7.06
CA THR A 24 -6.83 9.31 7.26
C THR A 24 -8.05 8.67 6.57
N GLU A 25 -9.16 8.52 7.29
CA GLU A 25 -10.38 7.92 6.75
C GLU A 25 -10.98 8.69 5.56
N LYS A 26 -10.83 10.02 5.55
CA LYS A 26 -11.41 10.90 4.53
C LYS A 26 -10.40 11.93 4.04
N LEU A 27 -10.17 11.93 2.74
CA LEU A 27 -9.44 12.99 2.06
C LEU A 27 -10.43 14.08 1.62
N ALA A 28 -10.28 15.29 2.16
CA ALA A 28 -11.13 16.40 1.76
C ALA A 28 -10.94 16.74 0.25
N PRO A 29 -11.98 17.24 -0.43
CA PRO A 29 -11.90 17.56 -1.86
C PRO A 29 -10.71 18.46 -2.18
N LYS A 30 -9.96 18.11 -3.23
CA LYS A 30 -8.78 18.84 -3.72
C LYS A 30 -7.61 18.91 -2.72
N LYS A 31 -7.63 18.16 -1.62
CA LYS A 31 -6.47 18.01 -0.74
C LYS A 31 -5.53 16.92 -1.23
N THR A 32 -4.26 17.08 -0.89
CA THR A 32 -3.21 16.09 -1.11
C THR A 32 -2.58 15.75 0.24
N LEU A 33 -2.32 14.47 0.45
CA LEU A 33 -1.55 13.96 1.58
C LEU A 33 -0.24 13.40 1.02
N LYS A 34 0.82 13.43 1.83
CA LYS A 34 2.12 12.89 1.48
C LYS A 34 2.72 12.23 2.71
N GLY A 35 3.30 11.06 2.49
CA GLY A 35 3.99 10.27 3.50
C GLY A 35 4.74 9.13 2.83
N ILE A 36 5.30 8.26 3.65
CA ILE A 36 6.04 7.06 3.26
C ILE A 36 5.15 5.84 3.48
N ALA A 37 5.19 4.92 2.53
CA ALA A 37 4.62 3.58 2.65
C ALA A 37 5.73 2.59 2.30
N VAL A 38 5.94 1.60 3.17
CA VAL A 38 6.94 0.54 2.99
C VAL A 38 6.21 -0.75 2.67
N PHE A 39 6.64 -1.43 1.62
CA PHE A 39 6.10 -2.71 1.19
C PHE A 39 7.15 -3.80 1.41
N SER A 40 6.70 -5.01 1.74
CA SER A 40 7.60 -6.13 2.04
C SER A 40 7.19 -7.40 1.28
N SER A 41 8.19 -8.27 1.10
CA SER A 41 8.03 -9.63 0.58
C SER A 41 9.11 -10.53 1.20
N ASN A 42 8.89 -11.84 1.16
CA ASN A 42 9.87 -12.83 1.61
C ASN A 42 10.99 -13.07 0.58
N ASP A 43 10.90 -12.44 -0.59
CA ASP A 43 11.84 -12.53 -1.70
C ASP A 43 12.19 -11.13 -2.24
N GLU A 44 13.16 -11.06 -3.15
CA GLU A 44 13.65 -9.79 -3.72
C GLU A 44 12.68 -9.14 -4.74
N SER A 45 11.60 -9.81 -5.14
CA SER A 45 10.71 -9.28 -6.19
C SER A 45 9.96 -8.02 -5.79
N VAL A 46 9.96 -7.65 -4.50
CA VAL A 46 9.46 -6.36 -4.03
C VAL A 46 10.22 -5.19 -4.65
N TYR A 47 11.49 -5.37 -5.04
CA TYR A 47 12.29 -4.35 -5.72
C TYR A 47 11.84 -4.11 -7.17
N ASP A 48 11.10 -5.06 -7.77
CA ASP A 48 10.49 -4.89 -9.10
C ASP A 48 9.15 -4.13 -9.05
N ALA A 49 8.66 -3.79 -7.84
CA ALA A 49 7.46 -3.00 -7.69
C ALA A 49 7.66 -1.61 -8.31
N SER A 50 6.78 -1.26 -9.24
CA SER A 50 6.88 -0.02 -10.03
C SER A 50 5.60 0.81 -9.99
N MET A 51 4.58 0.34 -9.25
CA MET A 51 3.28 0.98 -9.23
C MET A 51 2.60 0.79 -7.87
N VAL A 52 2.08 1.88 -7.29
CA VAL A 52 1.29 1.86 -6.06
C VAL A 52 -0.12 2.34 -6.38
N LYS A 53 -1.14 1.61 -5.92
CA LYS A 53 -2.56 1.93 -6.14
C LYS A 53 -3.37 1.76 -4.85
N LEU A 54 -4.50 2.44 -4.83
CA LEU A 54 -5.57 2.14 -3.88
C LEU A 54 -6.27 0.85 -4.32
N SER A 55 -6.55 -0.03 -3.36
CA SER A 55 -7.27 -1.30 -3.54
C SER A 55 -8.31 -1.47 -2.45
N ASP A 56 -9.46 -2.06 -2.78
CA ASP A 56 -10.44 -2.53 -1.81
C ASP A 56 -10.12 -3.95 -1.29
N ASP A 57 -9.31 -4.69 -2.04
CA ASP A 57 -8.73 -5.97 -1.61
C ASP A 57 -7.52 -5.73 -0.71
N CYS A 58 -7.83 -5.56 0.57
CA CYS A 58 -6.85 -5.46 1.65
C CYS A 58 -6.71 -6.83 2.28
N ASP A 59 -5.47 -7.29 2.45
CA ASP A 59 -5.19 -8.51 3.18
C ASP A 59 -5.88 -8.37 4.55
N SER A 60 -6.89 -9.20 4.80
CA SER A 60 -7.66 -9.15 6.03
C SER A 60 -6.68 -9.33 7.18
N HIS A 61 -6.56 -8.32 8.05
CA HIS A 61 -6.04 -8.55 9.38
C HIS A 61 -6.95 -9.61 10.01
N ASP A 62 -6.47 -10.85 10.08
CA ASP A 62 -6.88 -11.78 11.12
C ASP A 62 -6.58 -11.08 12.46
N ASN A 63 -7.58 -10.35 12.97
CA ASN A 63 -7.64 -9.99 14.38
C ASN A 63 -7.88 -11.30 15.13
N LYS A 64 -6.79 -11.92 15.58
CA LYS A 64 -6.84 -12.91 16.65
C LYS A 64 -6.89 -12.20 18.00
#